data_AF-A0A6M0EZM1-F1
#
_entry.id   AF-A0A6M0EZM1-F1
#
_cell.length_a   1.000
_cell.length_b   1.000
_cell.length_c   1.000
_cell.angle_alpha   90.00
_cell.angle_beta   90.00
_cell.angle_gamma   90.00
#
_symmetry.space_group_name_H-M   'P 1'
#
loop_
_entity.id
_entity.type
_entity.pdbx_description
1 polymer ?
#
loop_
_entity_poly.entity_id
_entity_poly.type
_entity_poly.pdbx_seq_one_letter_code
_entity_poly.pdbx_strand_id
1 'polypeptide(L)'
;MISPTTARLLGIAPFTESPRLELRSNLTEEDEVQIVITGAYRQVFGNAHLMDCERLTNAESLLRQGYITVRDFIRALALSELYQEKFLYSTPQVRFIELNYKHFLGRVPYDQSEIAYHVNLFNQQGYEAEINSYLDSQEYQENFGESIVPSYRGFESQQGQKVVGFSRLFQLYRGYANSDRAQGKGNPSRLTYELARNAATPVRTQTKGRVVIGTNAVSQRQLYRLRYPQAVTRSGPQVRRTINEYLVPCEQLSYTLQQLGKRGDRVTSITSA
;
A
#
# COMPACT_ATOMS: atom_id res chain seq x y z
N MET A 1 -4.22 -19.01 6.64
CA MET A 1 -4.39 -17.72 7.34
C MET A 1 -3.09 -17.34 8.04
N ILE A 2 -2.76 -16.05 8.06
CA ILE A 2 -1.57 -15.53 8.76
C ILE A 2 -1.85 -15.55 10.27
N SER A 3 -0.87 -15.91 11.10
CA SER A 3 -1.05 -15.90 12.56
C SER A 3 -1.28 -14.47 13.08
N PRO A 4 -2.07 -14.26 14.16
CA PRO A 4 -2.38 -12.93 14.67
C PRO A 4 -1.11 -12.17 15.11
N THR A 5 -0.12 -12.89 15.64
CA THR A 5 1.17 -12.32 16.03
C THR A 5 1.95 -11.77 14.82
N THR A 6 1.98 -12.52 13.71
CA THR A 6 2.62 -12.07 12.47
C THR A 6 1.84 -10.92 11.82
N ALA A 7 0.51 -10.95 11.87
CA ALA A 7 -0.34 -9.86 11.38
C ALA A 7 -0.06 -8.52 12.11
N ARG A 8 0.15 -8.56 13.43
CA ARG A 8 0.55 -7.38 14.23
C ARG A 8 1.93 -6.86 13.86
N LEU A 9 2.91 -7.75 13.66
CA LEU A 9 4.27 -7.36 13.24
C LEU A 9 4.30 -6.70 11.85
N LEU A 10 3.43 -7.16 10.95
CA LEU A 10 3.27 -6.62 9.60
C LEU A 10 2.38 -5.36 9.56
N GLY A 11 1.71 -5.04 10.67
CA GLY A 11 0.81 -3.88 10.77
C GLY A 11 -0.55 -4.06 10.09
N ILE A 12 -0.94 -5.30 9.78
CA ILE A 12 -2.20 -5.65 9.09
C ILE A 12 -3.29 -6.17 10.04
N ALA A 13 -2.99 -6.30 11.34
CA ALA A 13 -3.91 -6.84 12.34
C ALA A 13 -5.31 -6.20 12.35
N PRO A 14 -5.47 -4.87 12.21
CA PRO A 14 -6.80 -4.26 12.19
C PRO A 14 -7.70 -4.80 11.08
N PHE A 15 -7.14 -5.21 9.94
CA PHE A 15 -7.91 -5.73 8.80
C PHE A 15 -8.22 -7.22 8.93
N THR A 16 -7.35 -7.99 9.59
CA THR A 16 -7.60 -9.42 9.85
C THR A 16 -8.54 -9.64 11.02
N GLU A 17 -8.55 -8.73 12.00
CA GLU A 17 -9.36 -8.85 13.22
C GLU A 17 -10.74 -8.19 13.07
N SER A 18 -10.91 -7.20 12.18
CA SER A 18 -12.21 -6.53 11.98
C SER A 18 -13.09 -7.27 10.97
N PRO A 19 -14.41 -7.42 11.23
CA PRO A 19 -15.33 -7.98 10.25
C PRO A 19 -15.42 -7.09 9.01
N ARG A 20 -15.79 -7.70 7.87
CA ARG A 20 -16.07 -6.95 6.64
C ARG A 20 -17.22 -5.97 6.89
N LEU A 21 -17.07 -4.76 6.38
CA LEU A 21 -18.11 -3.73 6.46
C LEU A 21 -19.12 -4.00 5.35
N GLU A 22 -20.27 -4.55 5.72
CA GLU A 22 -21.35 -4.90 4.80
C GLU A 22 -22.61 -4.11 5.17
N LEU A 23 -23.24 -3.49 4.17
CA LEU A 23 -24.53 -2.83 4.34
C LEU A 23 -25.65 -3.84 4.06
N ARG A 24 -26.29 -4.32 5.12
CA ARG A 24 -27.43 -5.25 5.03
C ARG A 24 -28.75 -4.48 4.88
N SER A 25 -29.67 -4.99 4.06
CA SER A 25 -30.94 -4.35 3.72
C SER A 25 -31.90 -4.12 4.90
N ASN A 26 -31.71 -4.83 6.02
CA ASN A 26 -32.63 -4.81 7.17
C ASN A 26 -32.13 -3.93 8.32
N LEU A 27 -31.08 -3.13 8.11
CA LEU A 27 -30.45 -2.34 9.15
C LEU A 27 -31.10 -0.95 9.23
N THR A 28 -31.91 -0.78 10.27
CA THR A 28 -32.53 0.49 10.66
C THR A 28 -31.62 1.36 11.55
N GLU A 29 -30.42 0.89 11.92
CA GLU A 29 -29.52 1.64 12.79
C GLU A 29 -28.68 2.64 11.97
N GLU A 30 -29.01 3.93 12.09
CA GLU A 30 -28.29 5.04 11.44
C GLU A 30 -26.77 4.99 11.71
N ASP A 31 -26.39 4.48 12.89
CA ASP A 31 -25.01 4.33 13.32
C ASP A 31 -24.21 3.34 12.45
N GLU A 32 -24.82 2.23 12.03
CA GLU A 32 -24.14 1.25 11.18
C GLU A 32 -23.89 1.79 9.77
N VAL A 33 -24.87 2.51 9.21
CA VAL A 33 -24.70 3.19 7.91
C VAL A 33 -23.59 4.23 8.01
N GLN A 34 -23.49 4.96 9.11
CA GLN A 34 -22.42 5.93 9.33
C GLN A 34 -21.03 5.27 9.41
N ILE A 35 -20.94 4.08 10.01
CA ILE A 35 -19.70 3.28 10.03
C ILE A 35 -19.30 2.86 8.61
N VAL A 36 -20.26 2.41 7.80
CA VAL A 36 -20.03 2.05 6.38
C VAL A 36 -19.55 3.25 5.58
N ILE A 37 -20.21 4.40 5.72
CA ILE A 37 -19.82 5.65 5.06
C ILE A 37 -18.38 6.02 5.44
N THR A 38 -18.08 6.05 6.74
CA THR A 38 -16.74 6.40 7.23
C THR A 38 -15.67 5.41 6.78
N GLY A 39 -15.99 4.11 6.76
CA GLY A 39 -15.15 3.05 6.23
C GLY A 39 -14.86 3.21 4.74
N ALA A 40 -15.88 3.53 3.94
CA ALA A 40 -15.75 3.78 2.51
C ALA A 40 -14.85 5.00 2.21
N TYR A 41 -15.03 6.12 2.93
CA TYR A 41 -14.11 7.26 2.81
C TYR A 41 -12.68 6.88 3.17
N ARG A 42 -12.47 6.16 4.28
CA ARG A 42 -11.13 5.70 4.68
C ARG A 42 -10.49 4.80 3.65
N GLN A 43 -11.24 3.89 3.04
CA GLN A 43 -10.74 2.96 2.05
C GLN A 43 -10.40 3.67 0.73
N VAL A 44 -11.38 4.39 0.16
CA VAL A 44 -11.26 5.04 -1.16
C VAL A 44 -10.18 6.11 -1.11
N PHE A 45 -10.13 6.93 -0.06
CA PHE A 45 -9.12 7.98 0.07
C PHE A 45 -7.82 7.52 0.75
N GLY A 46 -7.59 6.22 0.93
CA GLY A 46 -6.30 5.72 1.41
C GLY A 46 -5.90 6.23 2.78
N ASN A 47 -6.87 6.32 3.70
CA ASN A 47 -6.73 6.89 5.03
C ASN A 47 -6.26 8.36 5.02
N ALA A 48 -6.64 9.13 4.01
CA ALA A 48 -6.50 10.58 4.05
C ALA A 48 -7.46 11.19 5.07
N HIS A 49 -7.00 12.23 5.77
CA HIS A 49 -7.87 13.04 6.61
C HIS A 49 -8.70 13.96 5.71
N LEU A 50 -10.01 13.81 5.78
CA LEU A 50 -10.99 14.68 5.12
C LEU A 50 -11.60 15.59 6.17
N MET A 51 -11.78 16.86 5.80
CA MET A 51 -12.51 17.82 6.62
C MET A 51 -14.01 17.68 6.33
N ASP A 52 -14.86 18.09 7.27
CA ASP A 52 -16.32 17.95 7.10
C ASP A 52 -16.87 18.73 5.90
N CYS A 53 -16.21 19.84 5.51
CA CYS A 53 -16.55 20.62 4.32
C CYS A 53 -16.19 19.92 3.00
N GLU A 54 -15.27 18.95 3.02
CA GLU A 54 -14.89 18.15 1.85
C GLU A 54 -15.81 16.92 1.71
N ARG A 55 -16.77 16.70 2.59
CA ARG A 55 -17.62 15.49 2.51
C ARG A 55 -18.72 15.66 1.46
N LEU A 56 -18.99 14.58 0.74
CA LEU A 56 -20.00 14.53 -0.32
C LEU A 56 -21.36 14.20 0.29
N THR A 57 -21.98 15.18 0.95
CA THR A 57 -23.25 15.04 1.67
C THR A 57 -24.37 14.47 0.81
N ASN A 58 -24.47 14.88 -0.46
CA ASN A 58 -25.48 14.37 -1.40
C ASN A 58 -25.37 12.84 -1.59
N ALA A 59 -24.16 12.32 -1.79
CA ALA A 59 -23.94 10.89 -1.98
C ALA A 59 -24.20 10.11 -0.68
N GLU A 60 -23.85 10.69 0.48
CA GLU A 60 -24.16 10.11 1.78
C GLU A 60 -25.67 9.99 2.02
N SER A 61 -26.44 11.04 1.69
CA SER A 61 -27.90 11.02 1.82
C SER A 61 -28.56 9.96 0.93
N LEU A 62 -28.09 9.80 -0.32
CA LEU A 62 -28.59 8.77 -1.23
C LEU A 62 -28.33 7.35 -0.70
N LEU A 63 -27.15 7.12 -0.10
CA LEU A 63 -26.82 5.83 0.49
C LEU A 63 -27.68 5.55 1.74
N ARG A 64 -27.88 6.55 2.60
CA ARG A 64 -28.73 6.44 3.80
C ARG A 64 -30.18 6.10 3.47
N GLN A 65 -30.69 6.64 2.36
CA GLN A 65 -32.04 6.38 1.89
C GLN A 65 -32.16 5.06 1.10
N GLY A 66 -31.04 4.39 0.81
CA GLY A 66 -31.01 3.14 0.05
C GLY A 66 -31.26 3.29 -1.45
N TYR A 67 -31.15 4.51 -2.00
CA TYR A 67 -31.30 4.74 -3.45
C TYR A 67 -30.11 4.27 -4.27
N ILE A 68 -28.92 4.19 -3.64
CA ILE A 68 -27.69 3.73 -4.26
C ILE A 68 -27.08 2.58 -3.46
N THR A 69 -26.38 1.69 -4.14
CA THR A 69 -25.63 0.60 -3.50
C THR A 69 -24.30 1.11 -2.94
N VAL A 70 -23.61 0.30 -2.12
CA VAL A 70 -22.27 0.66 -1.62
C VAL A 70 -21.28 0.78 -2.78
N ARG A 71 -21.40 -0.08 -3.81
CA ARG A 71 -20.62 0.03 -5.05
C ARG A 71 -20.84 1.37 -5.75
N ASP A 72 -22.10 1.80 -5.89
CA ASP A 72 -22.44 3.06 -6.56
C ASP A 72 -22.01 4.27 -5.73
N PHE A 73 -22.05 4.17 -4.39
CA PHE A 73 -21.49 5.17 -3.49
C PHE A 73 -19.97 5.29 -3.68
N ILE A 74 -19.24 4.17 -3.75
CA ILE A 74 -17.81 4.17 -4.03
C ILE A 74 -17.51 4.76 -5.41
N ARG A 75 -18.35 4.47 -6.42
CA ARG A 75 -18.26 5.09 -7.74
C ARG A 75 -18.41 6.60 -7.64
N ALA A 76 -19.40 7.09 -6.90
CA ALA A 76 -19.58 8.54 -6.68
C ALA A 76 -18.39 9.18 -5.95
N LEU A 77 -17.81 8.51 -4.95
CA LEU A 77 -16.59 8.98 -4.28
C LEU A 77 -15.40 9.03 -5.24
N ALA A 78 -15.21 8.00 -6.06
CA ALA A 78 -14.12 7.90 -7.02
C ALA A 78 -14.23 8.93 -8.16
N LEU A 79 -15.45 9.21 -8.63
CA LEU A 79 -15.68 10.19 -9.70
C LEU A 79 -15.61 11.65 -9.21
N SER A 80 -15.67 11.87 -7.90
CA SER A 80 -15.62 13.20 -7.31
C SER A 80 -14.35 13.98 -7.65
N GLU A 81 -14.49 15.29 -7.75
CA GLU A 81 -13.37 16.22 -7.94
C GLU A 81 -12.31 16.07 -6.84
N LEU A 82 -12.73 15.83 -5.60
CA LEU A 82 -11.85 15.61 -4.46
C LEU A 82 -10.89 14.43 -4.65
N TYR A 83 -11.38 13.35 -5.26
CA TYR A 83 -10.54 12.20 -5.57
C TYR A 83 -9.54 12.53 -6.68
N GLN A 84 -10.01 13.25 -7.71
CA GLN A 84 -9.15 13.71 -8.81
C GLN A 84 -8.03 14.63 -8.32
N GLU A 85 -8.34 15.61 -7.46
CA GLU A 85 -7.34 16.49 -6.86
C GLU A 85 -6.30 15.74 -6.03
N LYS A 86 -6.77 14.81 -5.19
CA LYS A 86 -5.90 14.10 -4.26
C LYS A 86 -5.04 13.03 -4.94
N PHE A 87 -5.49 12.41 -6.02
CA PHE A 87 -4.80 11.28 -6.65
C PHE A 87 -4.49 11.44 -8.14
N LEU A 88 -5.38 12.02 -8.94
CA LEU A 88 -5.15 12.19 -10.39
C LEU A 88 -4.16 13.34 -10.65
N TYR A 89 -4.46 14.56 -10.21
CA TYR A 89 -3.64 15.74 -10.55
C TYR A 89 -2.30 15.76 -9.82
N SER A 90 -2.21 15.14 -8.64
CA SER A 90 -1.00 15.18 -7.81
C SER A 90 -0.03 14.02 -8.05
N THR A 91 -0.39 13.01 -8.86
CA THR A 91 0.44 11.82 -9.07
C THR A 91 0.62 11.48 -10.54
N PRO A 92 1.73 10.80 -10.91
CA PRO A 92 1.89 10.25 -12.26
C PRO A 92 0.86 9.15 -12.56
N GLN A 93 0.48 8.97 -13.83
CA GLN A 93 -0.54 7.99 -14.23
C GLN A 93 -0.30 6.56 -13.69
N VAL A 94 0.95 6.09 -13.68
CA VAL A 94 1.26 4.75 -13.17
C VAL A 94 1.00 4.65 -11.67
N ARG A 95 1.32 5.72 -10.91
CA ARG A 95 1.02 5.78 -9.48
C ARG A 95 -0.48 5.83 -9.23
N PHE A 96 -1.22 6.57 -10.05
CA PHE A 96 -2.67 6.66 -10.00
C PHE A 96 -3.31 5.26 -10.16
N ILE A 97 -2.89 4.51 -11.18
CA ILE A 97 -3.35 3.12 -11.41
C ILE A 97 -2.98 2.21 -10.23
N GLU A 98 -1.74 2.27 -9.72
CA GLU A 98 -1.34 1.51 -8.52
C GLU A 98 -2.26 1.78 -7.31
N LEU A 99 -2.66 3.04 -7.13
CA LEU A 99 -3.57 3.45 -6.07
C LEU A 99 -5.00 2.99 -6.34
N ASN A 100 -5.51 3.05 -7.58
CA ASN A 100 -6.84 2.56 -7.92
C ASN A 100 -6.99 1.07 -7.61
N TYR A 101 -6.01 0.24 -7.99
CA TYR A 101 -5.97 -1.18 -7.62
C TYR A 101 -6.02 -1.38 -6.10
N LYS A 102 -5.32 -0.53 -5.36
CA LYS A 102 -5.29 -0.57 -3.89
C LYS A 102 -6.65 -0.17 -3.30
N HIS A 103 -7.25 0.93 -3.77
CA HIS A 103 -8.47 1.52 -3.22
C HIS A 103 -9.71 0.68 -3.54
N PHE A 104 -9.88 0.29 -4.81
CA PHE A 104 -11.10 -0.37 -5.28
C PHE A 104 -11.02 -1.90 -5.23
N LEU A 105 -9.86 -2.47 -5.59
CA LEU A 105 -9.72 -3.93 -5.66
C LEU A 105 -9.00 -4.54 -4.44
N GLY A 106 -8.44 -3.71 -3.56
CA GLY A 106 -7.76 -4.15 -2.34
C GLY A 106 -6.50 -4.98 -2.59
N ARG A 107 -5.91 -4.88 -3.78
CA ARG A 107 -4.71 -5.62 -4.20
C ARG A 107 -3.74 -4.70 -4.94
N VAL A 108 -2.61 -5.26 -5.36
CA VAL A 108 -1.67 -4.61 -6.28
C VAL A 108 -1.86 -5.13 -7.70
N PRO A 109 -1.44 -4.36 -8.72
CA PRO A 109 -1.23 -4.93 -10.05
C PRO A 109 -0.20 -6.06 -9.97
N TYR A 110 -0.49 -7.17 -10.63
CA TYR A 110 0.37 -8.35 -10.71
C TYR A 110 1.37 -8.24 -11.85
N ASP A 111 0.93 -7.69 -12.98
CA ASP A 111 1.69 -7.62 -14.22
C ASP A 111 1.74 -6.20 -14.79
N GLN A 112 2.75 -5.95 -15.60
CA GLN A 112 2.86 -4.70 -16.36
C GLN A 112 1.74 -4.54 -17.41
N SER A 113 1.17 -5.65 -17.89
CA SER A 113 0.05 -5.65 -18.84
C SER A 113 -1.22 -5.03 -18.25
N GLU A 114 -1.49 -5.25 -16.96
CA GLU A 114 -2.62 -4.63 -16.24
C GLU A 114 -2.49 -3.10 -16.25
N ILE A 115 -1.30 -2.59 -15.94
CA ILE A 115 -1.03 -1.15 -16.01
C ILE A 115 -1.19 -0.63 -17.44
N ALA A 116 -0.61 -1.33 -18.42
CA ALA A 116 -0.70 -0.91 -19.82
C ALA A 116 -2.15 -0.86 -20.31
N TYR A 117 -2.99 -1.81 -19.89
CA TYR A 117 -4.41 -1.82 -20.19
C TYR A 117 -5.11 -0.56 -19.67
N HIS A 118 -4.94 -0.23 -18.39
CA HIS A 118 -5.60 0.96 -17.81
C HIS A 118 -5.04 2.28 -18.35
N VAL A 119 -3.74 2.36 -18.66
CA VAL A 119 -3.17 3.53 -19.35
C VAL A 119 -3.82 3.73 -20.73
N ASN A 120 -3.97 2.65 -21.50
CA ASN A 120 -4.59 2.72 -22.82
C ASN A 120 -6.06 3.11 -22.73
N LEU A 121 -6.79 2.53 -21.79
CA LEU A 121 -8.20 2.81 -21.57
C LEU A 121 -8.41 4.28 -21.16
N PHE A 122 -7.60 4.79 -20.24
CA PHE A 122 -7.64 6.21 -19.86
C PHE A 122 -7.40 7.13 -21.06
N ASN A 123 -6.42 6.82 -21.90
CA ASN A 123 -6.11 7.63 -23.08
C ASN A 123 -7.22 7.60 -24.16
N GLN A 124 -7.97 6.49 -24.25
CA GLN A 124 -9.00 6.31 -25.27
C GLN A 124 -10.39 6.80 -24.84
N GLN A 125 -10.76 6.57 -23.58
CA GLN A 125 -12.12 6.74 -23.07
C GLN A 125 -12.21 7.75 -21.92
N GLY A 126 -11.07 8.23 -21.41
CA GLY A 126 -11.00 9.21 -20.34
C GLY A 126 -11.10 8.62 -18.93
N TYR A 127 -11.25 9.52 -17.96
CA TYR A 127 -11.20 9.22 -16.54
C TYR A 127 -12.36 8.36 -16.03
N GLU A 128 -13.60 8.68 -16.43
CA GLU A 128 -14.79 8.00 -15.94
C GLU A 128 -14.80 6.52 -16.33
N ALA A 129 -14.43 6.24 -17.59
CA ALA A 129 -14.28 4.88 -18.08
C ALA A 129 -13.19 4.12 -17.32
N GLU A 130 -12.08 4.78 -16.95
CA GLU A 130 -11.03 4.15 -16.17
C GLU A 130 -11.55 3.70 -14.80
N ILE A 131 -12.24 4.57 -14.08
CA ILE A 131 -12.82 4.23 -12.77
C ILE A 131 -13.85 3.11 -12.89
N ASN A 132 -14.75 3.21 -13.87
CA ASN A 132 -15.79 2.21 -14.10
C ASN A 132 -15.21 0.85 -14.45
N SER A 133 -14.08 0.80 -15.18
CA SER A 133 -13.41 -0.46 -15.51
C SER A 133 -12.99 -1.30 -14.29
N TYR A 134 -12.69 -0.66 -13.15
CA TYR A 134 -12.38 -1.38 -11.91
C TYR A 134 -13.65 -1.88 -11.21
N LEU A 135 -14.68 -1.03 -11.11
CA LEU A 135 -15.90 -1.32 -10.35
C LEU A 135 -16.86 -2.28 -11.07
N ASP A 136 -16.89 -2.22 -12.39
CA ASP A 136 -17.72 -3.09 -13.24
C ASP A 136 -17.00 -4.41 -13.59
N SER A 137 -15.79 -4.61 -13.06
CA SER A 137 -15.04 -5.85 -13.26
C SER A 137 -15.70 -7.03 -12.54
N GLN A 138 -15.65 -8.21 -13.16
CA GLN A 138 -16.08 -9.46 -12.54
C GLN A 138 -15.34 -9.70 -11.21
N GLU A 139 -14.07 -9.30 -11.14
CA GLU A 139 -13.26 -9.42 -9.92
C GLU A 139 -13.83 -8.59 -8.76
N TYR A 140 -14.34 -7.38 -9.01
CA TYR A 140 -15.00 -6.59 -7.97
C TYR A 140 -16.30 -7.26 -7.52
N GLN A 141 -17.12 -7.70 -8.48
CA GLN A 141 -18.43 -8.32 -8.20
C GLN A 141 -18.30 -9.62 -7.39
N GLU A 142 -17.33 -10.48 -7.70
CA GLU A 142 -17.12 -11.76 -7.00
C GLU A 142 -16.60 -11.59 -5.58
N ASN A 143 -15.82 -10.53 -5.31
CA ASN A 143 -15.16 -10.33 -4.02
C ASN A 143 -15.97 -9.44 -3.05
N PHE A 144 -16.62 -8.39 -3.57
CA PHE A 144 -17.31 -7.39 -2.75
C PHE A 144 -18.81 -7.32 -3.08
N GLY A 145 -19.21 -7.63 -4.30
CA GLY A 145 -20.60 -7.45 -4.73
C GLY A 145 -21.04 -5.99 -4.65
N GLU A 146 -22.28 -5.75 -4.23
CA GLU A 146 -22.88 -4.41 -4.25
C GLU A 146 -23.00 -3.76 -2.86
N SER A 147 -22.90 -4.55 -1.80
CA SER A 147 -23.17 -4.14 -0.41
C SER A 147 -21.93 -4.08 0.48
N ILE A 148 -20.76 -4.58 0.03
CA ILE A 148 -19.56 -4.68 0.85
C ILE A 148 -18.58 -3.57 0.48
N VAL A 149 -18.03 -2.89 1.49
CA VAL A 149 -16.96 -1.92 1.28
C VAL A 149 -15.66 -2.67 0.90
N PRO A 150 -14.94 -2.24 -0.15
CA PRO A 150 -13.66 -2.83 -0.53
C PRO A 150 -12.70 -2.90 0.65
N SER A 151 -12.00 -4.01 0.75
CA SER A 151 -11.04 -4.27 1.81
C SER A 151 -9.78 -4.89 1.21
N TYR A 152 -8.66 -4.76 1.94
CA TYR A 152 -7.39 -5.31 1.48
C TYR A 152 -7.40 -6.83 1.49
N ARG A 153 -7.48 -7.44 0.31
CA ARG A 153 -7.45 -8.90 0.13
C ARG A 153 -6.12 -9.45 -0.35
N GLY A 154 -5.19 -8.60 -0.81
CA GLY A 154 -3.86 -9.06 -1.24
C GLY A 154 -2.97 -9.60 -0.11
N PHE A 155 -3.44 -9.54 1.14
CA PHE A 155 -2.79 -10.20 2.29
C PHE A 155 -3.25 -11.66 2.47
N GLU A 156 -4.37 -12.03 1.88
CA GLU A 156 -4.93 -13.39 1.94
C GLU A 156 -4.54 -14.18 0.68
N SER A 157 -4.33 -15.48 0.84
CA SER A 157 -4.11 -16.37 -0.30
C SER A 157 -5.46 -16.72 -0.94
N GLN A 158 -5.76 -16.11 -2.08
CA GLN A 158 -6.92 -16.48 -2.90
C GLN A 158 -6.48 -17.26 -4.14
N GLN A 159 -7.38 -18.08 -4.69
CA GLN A 159 -7.15 -18.80 -5.93
C GLN A 159 -6.92 -17.80 -7.09
N GLY A 160 -5.90 -18.04 -7.90
CA GLY A 160 -5.54 -17.16 -9.03
C GLY A 160 -4.65 -15.97 -8.68
N GLN A 161 -4.39 -15.68 -7.41
CA GLN A 161 -3.47 -14.59 -7.03
C GLN A 161 -1.99 -14.97 -7.18
N LYS A 162 -1.17 -14.03 -7.65
CA LYS A 162 0.30 -14.20 -7.64
C LYS A 162 0.86 -13.88 -6.27
N VAL A 163 1.67 -14.80 -5.73
CA VAL A 163 2.35 -14.66 -4.43
C VAL A 163 3.22 -13.39 -4.38
N VAL A 164 3.76 -12.97 -5.52
CA VAL A 164 4.56 -11.75 -5.64
C VAL A 164 3.77 -10.49 -5.21
N GLY A 165 2.46 -10.49 -5.43
CA GLY A 165 1.59 -9.37 -5.06
C GLY A 165 1.51 -9.13 -3.56
N PHE A 166 1.58 -10.17 -2.73
CA PHE A 166 1.65 -10.03 -1.27
C PHE A 166 2.83 -9.14 -0.86
N SER A 167 4.00 -9.43 -1.42
CA SER A 167 5.22 -8.70 -1.09
C SER A 167 5.15 -7.23 -1.55
N ARG A 168 4.67 -7.01 -2.77
CA ARG A 168 4.52 -5.69 -3.39
C ARG A 168 3.46 -4.84 -2.69
N LEU A 169 2.41 -5.45 -2.16
CA LEU A 169 1.38 -4.73 -1.40
C LEU A 169 1.97 -3.99 -0.20
N PHE A 170 3.01 -4.52 0.45
CA PHE A 170 3.72 -3.81 1.52
C PHE A 170 4.54 -2.59 1.05
N GLN A 171 4.77 -2.40 -0.25
CA GLN A 171 5.31 -1.14 -0.75
C GLN A 171 4.25 -0.04 -0.75
N LEU A 172 3.01 -0.37 -1.12
CA LEU A 172 1.88 0.55 -1.16
C LEU A 172 1.22 0.76 0.21
N TYR A 173 1.13 -0.31 1.01
CA TYR A 173 0.56 -0.30 2.34
C TYR A 173 1.68 -0.26 3.38
N ARG A 174 1.79 0.88 4.09
CA ARG A 174 2.75 1.09 5.18
C ARG A 174 2.06 1.23 6.53
N GLY A 175 0.98 0.47 6.77
CA GLY A 175 0.33 0.37 8.07
C GLY A 175 -0.95 1.19 8.19
N TYR A 176 -1.67 0.92 9.27
CA TYR A 176 -3.00 1.49 9.53
C TYR A 176 -2.97 3.00 9.76
N ALA A 177 -1.93 3.52 10.40
CA ALA A 177 -1.80 4.96 10.68
C ALA A 177 -1.20 5.76 9.51
N ASN A 178 -0.90 5.12 8.38
CA ASN A 178 -0.30 5.77 7.24
C ASN A 178 -1.37 6.15 6.20
N SER A 179 -1.13 7.24 5.47
CA SER A 179 -1.94 7.65 4.33
C SER A 179 -1.14 7.55 3.03
N ASP A 180 -1.82 7.43 1.89
CA ASP A 180 -1.14 7.30 0.60
C ASP A 180 -0.36 8.55 0.17
N ARG A 181 -0.71 9.70 0.75
CA ARG A 181 -0.05 10.99 0.52
C ARG A 181 1.12 11.25 1.47
N ALA A 182 1.15 10.59 2.64
CA ALA A 182 2.20 10.79 3.64
C ALA A 182 3.53 10.07 3.32
N GLN A 183 3.55 9.18 2.32
CA GLN A 183 4.67 8.27 2.06
C GLN A 183 5.92 8.92 1.42
N GLY A 184 5.96 10.24 1.26
CA GLY A 184 7.13 10.98 0.76
C GLY A 184 6.79 12.07 -0.24
N LYS A 185 7.77 12.95 -0.53
CA LYS A 185 7.61 14.08 -1.46
C LYS A 185 7.37 13.59 -2.89
N GLY A 186 6.37 14.18 -3.57
CA GLY A 186 6.07 13.94 -4.98
C GLY A 186 5.38 12.63 -5.32
N ASN A 187 5.04 11.80 -4.32
CA ASN A 187 4.29 10.55 -4.43
C ASN A 187 4.59 9.72 -5.71
N PRO A 188 5.85 9.28 -5.91
CA PRO A 188 6.22 8.54 -7.11
C PRO A 188 5.59 7.13 -7.11
N SER A 189 5.47 6.55 -8.31
CA SER A 189 5.13 5.13 -8.50
C SER A 189 6.07 4.25 -7.69
N ARG A 190 5.52 3.24 -7.00
CA ARG A 190 6.29 2.38 -6.10
C ARG A 190 6.67 1.06 -6.74
N LEU A 191 5.86 0.56 -7.66
CA LEU A 191 5.97 -0.79 -8.21
C LEU A 191 6.54 -0.83 -9.63
N THR A 192 6.80 0.31 -10.27
CA THR A 192 7.27 0.39 -11.67
C THR A 192 8.43 -0.55 -11.98
N TYR A 193 9.50 -0.49 -11.18
CA TYR A 193 10.68 -1.33 -11.38
C TYR A 193 10.41 -2.82 -11.12
N GLU A 194 9.57 -3.09 -10.13
CA GLU A 194 9.27 -4.44 -9.66
C GLU A 194 8.35 -5.17 -10.61
N LEU A 195 7.40 -4.45 -11.21
CA LEU A 195 6.50 -4.93 -12.25
C LEU A 195 7.26 -5.13 -13.57
N ALA A 196 8.13 -4.19 -13.94
CA ALA A 196 8.95 -4.32 -15.15
C ALA A 196 9.88 -5.56 -15.09
N ARG A 197 10.36 -5.92 -13.89
CA ARG A 197 11.24 -7.09 -13.68
C ARG A 197 10.51 -8.35 -13.24
N ASN A 198 9.21 -8.26 -13.06
CA ASN A 198 8.40 -9.27 -12.38
C ASN A 198 9.06 -9.83 -11.09
N ALA A 199 9.68 -8.96 -10.30
CA ALA A 199 10.40 -9.34 -9.09
C ALA A 199 9.55 -9.13 -7.82
N ALA A 200 9.80 -9.94 -6.80
CA ALA A 200 9.25 -9.76 -5.46
C ALA A 200 10.04 -8.73 -4.67
N THR A 201 9.38 -8.06 -3.73
CA THR A 201 10.03 -7.09 -2.86
C THR A 201 10.29 -7.63 -1.46
N PRO A 202 11.38 -7.21 -0.80
CA PRO A 202 11.56 -7.51 0.60
C PRO A 202 10.47 -6.82 1.43
N VAL A 203 9.69 -7.60 2.18
CA VAL A 203 8.68 -7.09 3.11
C VAL A 203 9.39 -6.48 4.32
N ARG A 204 9.22 -5.18 4.53
CA ARG A 204 9.85 -4.44 5.64
C ARG A 204 8.81 -4.11 6.71
N THR A 205 9.09 -4.49 7.95
CA THR A 205 8.30 -4.05 9.12
C THR A 205 8.51 -2.57 9.41
N GLN A 206 7.44 -1.90 9.85
CA GLN A 206 7.44 -0.46 10.11
C GLN A 206 8.25 -0.08 11.35
N THR A 207 8.22 -0.92 12.38
CA THR A 207 8.73 -0.54 13.71
C THR A 207 10.25 -0.66 13.83
N LYS A 208 10.93 -1.43 12.95
CA LYS A 208 12.39 -1.66 13.08
C LYS A 208 13.16 -1.80 11.77
N GLY A 209 12.58 -1.52 10.60
CA GLY A 209 13.26 -1.73 9.31
C GLY A 209 13.74 -3.17 9.05
N ARG A 210 13.35 -4.11 9.94
CA ARG A 210 13.57 -5.55 9.85
C ARG A 210 12.80 -6.06 8.66
N VAL A 211 13.51 -6.73 7.76
CA VAL A 211 12.93 -7.51 6.68
C VAL A 211 12.34 -8.76 7.32
N VAL A 212 11.06 -9.04 7.07
CA VAL A 212 10.48 -10.33 7.49
C VAL A 212 11.02 -11.39 6.55
N ILE A 213 12.08 -12.06 6.97
CA ILE A 213 12.55 -13.31 6.36
C ILE A 213 11.77 -14.43 7.06
N GLY A 214 11.18 -15.35 6.28
CA GLY A 214 10.19 -16.31 6.75
C GLY A 214 10.56 -17.11 8.01
N THR A 215 9.55 -17.67 8.67
CA THR A 215 9.65 -18.38 9.96
C THR A 215 10.56 -19.61 9.97
N ASN A 216 11.09 -20.02 8.81
CA ASN A 216 12.07 -21.10 8.68
C ASN A 216 13.53 -20.62 8.80
N ALA A 217 13.77 -19.34 9.11
CA ALA A 217 15.11 -18.80 9.32
C ALA A 217 15.64 -18.96 10.76
N VAL A 218 15.19 -19.98 11.52
CA VAL A 218 15.73 -20.28 12.86
C VAL A 218 17.20 -20.77 12.79
N SER A 219 17.81 -20.89 11.61
CA SER A 219 19.21 -21.32 11.48
C SER A 219 19.99 -20.67 10.33
N GLN A 220 19.58 -19.50 9.84
CA GLN A 220 20.37 -18.79 8.81
C GLN A 220 20.73 -17.39 9.29
N ARG A 221 21.94 -17.29 9.84
CA ARG A 221 22.80 -16.10 10.00
C ARG A 221 22.04 -14.78 10.14
N GLN A 222 21.81 -14.38 11.39
CA GLN A 222 21.29 -13.06 11.74
C GLN A 222 22.10 -11.97 11.01
N LEU A 223 21.49 -11.34 10.01
CA LEU A 223 22.08 -10.24 9.27
C LEU A 223 21.89 -8.96 10.08
N TYR A 224 22.86 -8.05 9.99
CA TYR A 224 22.83 -6.74 10.60
C TYR A 224 22.96 -5.69 9.50
N ARG A 225 22.03 -4.74 9.49
CA ARG A 225 22.12 -3.52 8.69
C ARG A 225 22.93 -2.49 9.45
N LEU A 226 24.05 -2.12 8.85
CA LEU A 226 24.90 -1.01 9.26
C LEU A 226 24.52 0.22 8.42
N ARG A 227 24.20 1.33 9.08
CA ARG A 227 24.09 2.64 8.42
C ARG A 227 25.28 3.49 8.84
N TYR A 228 25.94 4.11 7.87
CA TYR A 228 27.06 5.01 8.12
C TYR A 228 27.12 6.10 7.05
N PRO A 229 27.33 7.38 7.41
CA PRO A 229 27.79 8.39 6.47
C PRO A 229 29.22 8.08 6.03
N GLN A 230 29.50 8.26 4.74
CA GLN A 230 30.85 8.11 4.21
C GLN A 230 31.73 9.27 4.68
N ALA A 231 32.88 8.96 5.24
CA ALA A 231 33.87 9.92 5.66
C ALA A 231 34.48 10.65 4.45
N VAL A 232 34.92 11.89 4.67
CA VAL A 232 35.54 12.71 3.63
C VAL A 232 36.93 12.14 3.33
N THR A 233 37.07 11.50 2.17
CA THR A 233 38.37 11.03 1.66
C THR A 233 39.09 12.16 0.92
N ARG A 234 40.37 12.43 1.25
CA ARG A 234 41.15 13.53 0.65
C ARG A 234 41.61 13.29 -0.79
N SER A 235 41.52 12.05 -1.30
CA SER A 235 41.93 11.70 -2.66
C SER A 235 41.09 10.54 -3.18
N GLY A 236 40.27 10.80 -4.21
CA GLY A 236 39.39 9.81 -4.87
C GLY A 236 38.01 10.37 -5.22
N PRO A 237 37.32 9.82 -6.24
CA PRO A 237 35.97 10.23 -6.60
C PRO A 237 34.99 9.91 -5.46
N GLN A 238 34.38 10.97 -4.90
CA GLN A 238 33.46 10.86 -3.79
C GLN A 238 32.07 10.46 -4.28
N VAL A 239 31.54 9.33 -3.79
CA VAL A 239 30.13 9.01 -3.95
C VAL A 239 29.35 9.93 -3.00
N ARG A 240 28.64 10.92 -3.57
CA ARG A 240 27.85 11.91 -2.81
C ARG A 240 26.55 11.30 -2.28
N ARG A 241 26.64 10.22 -1.49
CA ARG A 241 25.51 9.66 -0.73
C ARG A 241 25.63 10.12 0.72
N THR A 242 24.54 10.61 1.28
CA THR A 242 24.50 11.11 2.66
C THR A 242 24.59 9.99 3.69
N ILE A 243 24.06 8.80 3.37
CA ILE A 243 24.06 7.61 4.25
C ILE A 243 24.19 6.36 3.37
N ASN A 244 25.19 5.52 3.64
CA ASN A 244 25.34 4.20 3.04
C ASN A 244 24.72 3.14 3.96
N GLU A 245 24.13 2.10 3.36
CA GLU A 245 23.57 0.95 4.07
C GLU A 245 24.28 -0.33 3.62
N TYR A 246 24.76 -1.12 4.57
CA TYR A 246 25.47 -2.39 4.31
C TYR A 246 24.88 -3.52 5.16
N LEU A 247 24.58 -4.67 4.55
CA LEU A 247 24.05 -5.85 5.24
C LEU A 247 25.18 -6.84 5.50
N VAL A 248 25.40 -7.18 6.77
CA VAL A 248 26.52 -8.02 7.21
C VAL A 248 26.02 -9.17 8.05
N PRO A 249 26.44 -10.42 7.80
CA PRO A 249 26.17 -11.52 8.73
C PRO A 249 26.86 -11.28 10.09
N CYS A 250 26.25 -11.74 11.18
CA CYS A 250 26.79 -11.59 12.54
C CYS A 250 28.29 -11.94 12.63
N GLU A 251 28.70 -13.03 11.97
CA GLU A 251 30.08 -13.52 11.90
C GLU A 251 31.08 -12.49 11.35
N GLN A 252 30.66 -11.61 10.43
CA GLN A 252 31.51 -10.62 9.78
C GLN A 252 31.30 -9.20 10.34
N LEU A 253 30.42 -9.03 11.33
CA LEU A 253 30.08 -7.72 11.89
C LEU A 253 31.30 -7.04 12.50
N SER A 254 32.04 -7.75 13.36
CA SER A 254 33.25 -7.21 13.99
C SER A 254 34.28 -6.76 12.95
N TYR A 255 34.52 -7.60 11.95
CA TYR A 255 35.47 -7.32 10.86
C TYR A 255 35.06 -6.08 10.04
N THR A 256 33.78 -6.00 9.64
CA THR A 256 33.28 -4.86 8.86
C THR A 256 33.30 -3.56 9.66
N LEU A 257 32.98 -3.57 10.96
CA LEU A 257 33.10 -2.39 11.82
C LEU A 257 34.55 -1.91 11.92
N GLN A 258 35.51 -2.82 12.06
CA GLN A 258 36.93 -2.47 12.07
C GLN A 258 37.39 -1.88 10.73
N GLN A 259 36.93 -2.43 9.60
CA GLN A 259 37.22 -1.86 8.28
C GLN A 259 36.65 -0.45 8.10
N LEU A 260 35.41 -0.21 8.54
CA LEU A 260 34.77 1.11 8.49
C LEU A 260 35.52 2.11 9.38
N GLY A 261 35.91 1.70 10.59
CA GLY A 261 36.73 2.53 11.48
C GLY A 261 38.09 2.92 10.85
N LYS A 262 38.76 1.97 10.17
CA LYS A 262 40.02 2.24 9.45
C LYS A 262 39.84 3.22 8.28
N ARG A 263 38.68 3.23 7.64
CA ARG A 263 38.31 4.18 6.58
C ARG A 263 37.89 5.55 7.12
N GLY A 264 37.70 5.68 8.43
CA GLY A 264 37.22 6.90 9.09
C GLY A 264 35.68 7.03 9.10
N ASP A 265 34.96 6.02 8.62
CA ASP A 265 33.51 6.00 8.58
C ASP A 265 32.93 5.78 9.98
N ARG A 266 32.06 6.69 10.44
CA ARG A 266 31.37 6.55 11.74
C ARG A 266 30.03 5.87 11.54
N VAL A 267 29.81 4.73 12.21
CA VAL A 267 28.53 4.01 12.14
C VAL A 267 27.46 4.74 12.97
N THR A 268 26.32 5.04 12.35
CA THR A 268 25.20 5.76 12.98
C THR A 268 24.16 4.83 13.58
N SER A 269 23.92 3.67 12.97
CA SER A 269 23.00 2.67 13.54
C SER A 269 23.35 1.26 13.11
N ILE A 270 23.16 0.32 14.05
CA ILE A 270 23.26 -1.12 13.83
C ILE A 270 21.89 -1.70 14.16
N THR A 271 21.23 -2.30 13.17
CA THR A 271 19.92 -2.93 13.36
C THR A 271 19.98 -4.34 12.81
N SER A 272 19.52 -5.34 13.57
CA SER A 272 19.31 -6.67 13.00
C SER A 272 18.33 -6.56 11.82
N ALA A 273 18.75 -7.02 10.66
CA ALA A 273 17.97 -6.98 9.42
C ALA A 273 16.87 -8.02 9.41
#